data_AF-A0A7V8EJF6-F1
#
_entry.id   AF-A0A7V8EJF6-F1
#
_cell.length_a   1.000
_cell.length_b   1.000
_cell.length_c   1.000
_cell.angle_alpha   90.00
_cell.angle_beta   90.00
_cell.angle_gamma   90.00
#
_symmetry.space_group_name_H-M   'P 1'
#
loop_
_entity.id
_entity.type
_entity.pdbx_description
1 polymer ?
#
loop_
_entity_poly.entity_id
_entity_poly.type
_entity_poly.pdbx_seq_one_letter_code
_entity_poly.pdbx_strand_id
1 'polypeptide(L)'
;MKILLLAALTLPLLASVAIADPSEDDILLMAASQKAVEIYRDSGVTGMTAAVDDCGSGLSRASAVEDVEFCVALNLATMHVDEISTKAQNLPRDNHFKDDFVLSQAEELLKFFAPTEHEGQLAPYLQERSAKIEHYVKIAADSPNPAPHAQQGASDAEPVAEAFATFWQSTDCNEMRSLSQWDELVATLKTSDQQLCTTFVQMHQQVQEVQVKNVQSLPGARARVTATLILRQQSMQQQDTFVLVNGQWLLAGRNN
;
A
#
# COMPACT_ATOMS: atom_id res chain seq x y z
N MET A 1 58.96 -12.00 5.15
CA MET A 1 58.23 -11.04 6.02
C MET A 1 56.98 -10.64 5.24
N LYS A 2 55.76 -11.15 5.56
CA LYS A 2 54.80 -10.63 6.57
C LYS A 2 54.68 -9.10 6.45
N ILE A 3 53.51 -8.50 6.22
CA ILE A 3 52.26 -8.64 6.99
C ILE A 3 51.03 -8.41 6.08
N LEU A 4 50.06 -9.34 6.14
CA LEU A 4 48.65 -9.14 5.77
C LEU A 4 48.00 -8.21 6.79
N LEU A 5 47.23 -7.23 6.34
CA LEU A 5 46.23 -6.53 7.16
C LEU A 5 44.86 -6.75 6.53
N LEU A 6 44.17 -7.78 7.03
CA LEU A 6 42.72 -7.89 6.97
C LEU A 6 42.15 -6.73 7.79
N ALA A 7 41.52 -5.76 7.13
CA ALA A 7 40.56 -4.90 7.80
C ALA A 7 39.27 -5.70 7.96
N ALA A 8 39.06 -6.18 9.18
CA ALA A 8 37.82 -6.80 9.63
C ALA A 8 36.67 -5.79 9.46
N LEU A 9 35.80 -6.05 8.48
CA LEU A 9 34.45 -5.50 8.45
C LEU A 9 33.71 -6.09 9.66
N THR A 10 33.62 -5.31 10.73
CA THR A 10 32.72 -5.58 11.84
C THR A 10 31.29 -5.36 11.32
N LEU A 11 30.71 -6.42 10.77
CA LEU A 11 29.26 -6.58 10.68
C LEU A 11 28.70 -6.35 12.09
N PRO A 12 27.83 -5.35 12.31
CA PRO A 12 27.10 -5.30 13.57
C PRO A 12 26.31 -6.60 13.64
N LEU A 13 26.49 -7.33 14.74
CA LEU A 13 25.70 -8.49 15.07
C LEU A 13 24.23 -8.11 14.91
N LEU A 14 23.60 -8.60 13.84
CA LEU A 14 22.18 -8.87 13.84
C LEU A 14 21.96 -9.75 15.06
N ALA A 15 21.41 -9.17 16.12
CA ALA A 15 20.93 -9.94 17.24
C ALA A 15 20.02 -11.01 16.63
N SER A 16 20.50 -12.26 16.69
CA SER A 16 19.76 -13.44 16.31
C SER A 16 18.63 -13.61 17.31
N VAL A 17 17.59 -12.80 17.14
CA VAL A 17 16.23 -13.23 17.46
C VAL A 17 15.97 -14.31 16.42
N ALA A 18 15.69 -15.53 16.87
CA ALA A 18 15.18 -16.55 15.97
C ALA A 18 13.83 -16.03 15.43
N ILE A 19 13.88 -15.37 14.27
CA ILE A 19 12.70 -14.85 13.60
C ILE A 19 12.03 -16.10 13.04
N ALA A 20 10.96 -16.56 13.70
CA ALA A 20 9.98 -17.39 13.00
C ALA A 20 9.58 -16.61 11.76
N ASP A 21 9.60 -17.24 10.57
CA ASP A 21 9.20 -16.57 9.34
C ASP A 21 7.84 -15.88 9.59
N PRO A 22 7.79 -14.53 9.50
CA PRO A 22 6.58 -13.81 9.86
C PRO A 22 5.44 -14.27 8.95
N SER A 23 4.25 -14.44 9.53
CA SER A 23 3.06 -14.76 8.74
C SER A 23 2.76 -13.63 7.76
N GLU A 24 1.99 -13.90 6.69
CA GLU A 24 1.56 -12.87 5.74
C GLU A 24 0.81 -11.73 6.46
N ASP A 25 0.02 -12.06 7.49
CA ASP A 25 -0.62 -11.08 8.37
C ASP A 25 0.42 -10.22 9.12
N ASP A 26 1.43 -10.82 9.73
CA ASP A 26 2.46 -10.07 10.45
C ASP A 26 3.24 -9.14 9.50
N ILE A 27 3.52 -9.58 8.27
CA ILE A 27 4.16 -8.74 7.24
C ILE A 27 3.30 -7.51 6.92
N LEU A 28 1.99 -7.69 6.77
CA LEU A 28 1.04 -6.60 6.52
C LEU A 28 1.00 -5.61 7.68
N LEU A 29 0.92 -6.11 8.93
CA LEU A 29 0.92 -5.27 10.13
C LEU A 29 2.24 -4.50 10.28
N MET A 30 3.37 -5.14 9.98
CA MET A 30 4.69 -4.49 9.98
C MET A 30 4.78 -3.38 8.92
N ALA A 31 4.29 -3.64 7.70
CA ALA A 31 4.29 -2.67 6.62
C ALA A 31 3.43 -1.44 6.97
N ALA A 32 2.23 -1.65 7.53
CA ALA A 32 1.34 -0.56 7.95
C ALA A 32 1.98 0.30 9.05
N SER A 33 2.63 -0.36 10.02
CA SER A 33 3.34 0.30 11.12
C SER A 33 4.49 1.17 10.63
N GLN A 34 5.30 0.66 9.70
CA GLN A 34 6.39 1.40 9.08
C GLN A 34 5.86 2.61 8.31
N LYS A 35 4.83 2.40 7.48
CA LYS A 35 4.20 3.46 6.69
C LYS A 35 3.67 4.60 7.56
N ALA A 36 3.00 4.27 8.68
CA ALA A 36 2.50 5.29 9.60
C ALA A 36 3.63 6.14 10.22
N VAL A 37 4.74 5.51 10.64
CA VAL A 37 5.91 6.21 11.18
C VAL A 37 6.56 7.12 10.13
N GLU A 38 6.71 6.65 8.90
CA GLU A 38 7.27 7.45 7.80
C GLU A 38 6.41 8.69 7.51
N ILE A 39 5.11 8.49 7.36
CA ILE A 39 4.18 9.60 7.09
C ILE A 39 4.22 10.62 8.21
N TYR A 40 4.26 10.18 9.47
CA TYR A 40 4.40 11.08 10.60
C TYR A 40 5.72 11.86 10.59
N ARG A 41 6.84 11.21 10.25
CA ARG A 41 8.15 11.88 10.12
C ARG A 41 8.14 12.93 9.02
N ASP A 42 7.49 12.65 7.90
CA ASP A 42 7.48 13.53 6.72
C ASP A 42 6.48 14.69 6.86
N SER A 43 5.33 14.44 7.45
CA SER A 43 4.15 15.32 7.36
C SER A 43 3.31 15.42 8.63
N GLY A 44 3.77 14.81 9.73
CA GLY A 44 3.15 14.87 11.04
C GLY A 44 1.74 14.27 11.10
N VAL A 45 0.99 14.69 12.11
CA VAL A 45 -0.39 14.28 12.38
C VAL A 45 -1.30 14.50 11.16
N THR A 46 -1.18 15.65 10.48
CA THR A 46 -1.99 15.98 9.31
C THR A 46 -1.79 14.99 8.16
N GLY A 47 -0.55 14.57 7.91
CA GLY A 47 -0.28 13.57 6.88
C GLY A 47 -0.82 12.20 7.22
N MET A 48 -0.76 11.80 8.51
CA MET A 48 -1.37 10.55 8.95
C MET A 48 -2.89 10.56 8.75
N THR A 49 -3.56 11.67 9.06
CA THR A 49 -5.02 11.81 8.84
C THR A 49 -5.34 11.65 7.36
N ALA A 50 -4.65 12.39 6.48
CA ALA A 50 -4.85 12.30 5.04
C ALA A 50 -4.60 10.88 4.51
N ALA A 51 -3.58 10.18 5.03
CA ALA A 51 -3.28 8.83 4.59
C ALA A 51 -4.34 7.80 5.00
N VAL A 52 -4.93 7.93 6.19
CA VAL A 52 -6.04 7.07 6.62
C VAL A 52 -7.29 7.36 5.79
N ASP A 53 -7.60 8.64 5.56
CA ASP A 53 -8.73 9.06 4.72
C ASP A 53 -8.57 8.58 3.28
N ASP A 54 -7.38 8.72 2.69
CA ASP A 54 -7.07 8.25 1.34
C ASP A 54 -7.13 6.73 1.23
N CYS A 55 -6.63 6.01 2.25
CA CYS A 55 -6.71 4.54 2.28
C CYS A 55 -8.17 4.10 2.30
N GLY A 56 -8.97 4.63 3.24
CA GLY A 56 -10.37 4.26 3.42
C GLY A 56 -11.26 4.67 2.23
N SER A 57 -11.12 5.89 1.72
CA SER A 57 -11.89 6.38 0.57
C SER A 57 -11.52 5.70 -0.75
N GLY A 58 -10.31 5.17 -0.84
CA GLY A 58 -9.86 4.35 -1.96
C GLY A 58 -10.39 2.90 -1.93
N LEU A 59 -11.06 2.47 -0.86
CA LEU A 59 -11.69 1.15 -0.79
C LEU A 59 -13.03 1.13 -1.53
N SER A 60 -13.34 -0.02 -2.12
CA SER A 60 -14.62 -0.30 -2.76
C SER A 60 -15.14 -1.67 -2.29
N ARG A 61 -16.41 -1.99 -2.54
CA ARG A 61 -16.96 -3.33 -2.24
C ARG A 61 -16.27 -4.48 -2.96
N ALA A 62 -15.43 -4.18 -3.96
CA ALA A 62 -14.63 -5.16 -4.69
C ALA A 62 -13.20 -5.30 -4.15
N SER A 63 -12.79 -4.45 -3.19
CA SER A 63 -11.44 -4.45 -2.64
C SER A 63 -11.06 -5.79 -2.02
N ALA A 64 -9.77 -6.14 -2.11
CA ALA A 64 -9.21 -7.33 -1.48
C ALA A 64 -9.37 -7.24 0.03
N VAL A 65 -9.51 -8.40 0.67
CA VAL A 65 -9.48 -8.48 2.13
C VAL A 65 -8.16 -7.92 2.65
N GLU A 66 -7.05 -8.16 1.94
CA GLU A 66 -5.71 -7.70 2.28
C GLU A 66 -5.59 -6.17 2.24
N ASP A 67 -6.25 -5.49 1.31
CA ASP A 67 -6.22 -4.03 1.23
C ASP A 67 -7.06 -3.37 2.33
N VAL A 68 -8.21 -3.98 2.66
CA VAL A 68 -9.04 -3.56 3.79
C VAL A 68 -8.27 -3.75 5.10
N GLU A 69 -7.66 -4.92 5.28
CA GLU A 69 -6.84 -5.25 6.45
C GLU A 69 -5.65 -4.32 6.58
N PHE A 70 -5.03 -3.92 5.47
CA PHE A 70 -3.97 -2.92 5.51
C PHE A 70 -4.48 -1.54 5.92
N CYS A 71 -5.59 -1.06 5.37
CA CYS A 71 -6.14 0.24 5.79
C CYS A 71 -6.55 0.22 7.28
N VAL A 72 -7.08 -0.89 7.77
CA VAL A 72 -7.36 -1.12 9.19
C VAL A 72 -6.07 -1.09 10.01
N ALA A 73 -5.04 -1.81 9.60
CA ALA A 73 -3.75 -1.84 10.27
C ALA A 73 -3.06 -0.46 10.26
N LEU A 74 -3.17 0.29 9.15
CA LEU A 74 -2.65 1.64 9.03
C LEU A 74 -3.36 2.59 10.01
N ASN A 75 -4.69 2.52 10.07
CA ASN A 75 -5.47 3.30 11.02
C ASN A 75 -5.07 2.99 12.48
N LEU A 76 -4.99 1.70 12.84
CA LEU A 76 -4.52 1.27 14.16
C LEU A 76 -3.09 1.73 14.46
N ALA A 77 -2.20 1.75 13.47
CA ALA A 77 -0.83 2.22 13.63
C ALA A 77 -0.75 3.71 13.97
N THR A 78 -1.62 4.55 13.40
CA THR A 78 -1.63 6.00 13.68
C THR A 78 -1.85 6.31 15.17
N MET A 79 -2.70 5.52 15.84
CA MET A 79 -2.95 5.61 17.28
C MET A 79 -1.65 5.48 18.08
N HIS A 80 -0.85 4.46 17.78
CA HIS A 80 0.40 4.17 18.46
C HIS A 80 1.51 5.16 18.12
N VAL A 81 1.57 5.61 16.86
CA VAL A 81 2.52 6.65 16.42
C VAL A 81 2.25 7.97 17.13
N ASP A 82 0.99 8.40 17.19
CA ASP A 82 0.57 9.60 17.93
C ASP A 82 0.95 9.48 19.41
N GLU A 83 0.62 8.35 20.06
CA GLU A 83 0.93 8.15 21.47
C GLU A 83 2.43 8.24 21.78
N ILE A 84 3.28 7.57 20.99
CA ILE A 84 4.74 7.63 21.16
C ILE A 84 5.23 9.07 20.98
N SER A 85 4.75 9.73 19.94
CA SER A 85 5.20 11.07 19.56
C SER A 85 4.79 12.14 20.55
N THR A 86 3.55 12.08 21.05
CA THR A 86 3.02 13.04 22.01
C THR A 86 3.63 12.82 23.39
N LYS A 87 3.87 11.56 23.80
CA LYS A 87 4.63 11.25 25.04
C LYS A 87 6.05 11.80 24.97
N ALA A 88 6.74 11.62 23.85
CA ALA A 88 8.10 12.13 23.67
C ALA A 88 8.19 13.67 23.77
N GLN A 89 7.14 14.38 23.35
CA GLN A 89 7.08 15.84 23.30
C GLN A 89 6.27 16.48 24.44
N ASN A 90 5.70 15.66 25.33
CA ASN A 90 4.80 16.08 26.40
C ASN A 90 3.58 16.89 25.90
N LEU A 91 3.05 16.49 24.74
CA LEU A 91 1.89 17.08 24.08
C LEU A 91 0.61 16.27 24.36
N PRO A 92 -0.58 16.89 24.27
CA PRO A 92 -1.82 16.15 24.25
C PRO A 92 -1.96 15.35 22.93
N ARG A 93 -2.59 14.17 23.02
CA ARG A 93 -2.94 13.34 21.86
C ARG A 93 -4.02 13.98 21.00
N ASP A 94 -3.94 13.80 19.69
CA ASP A 94 -5.00 14.23 18.77
C ASP A 94 -6.27 13.39 18.98
N ASN A 95 -7.45 14.01 18.90
CA ASN A 95 -8.73 13.31 19.09
C ASN A 95 -8.99 12.27 17.99
N HIS A 96 -8.47 12.47 16.78
CA HIS A 96 -8.65 11.53 15.65
C HIS A 96 -7.84 10.24 15.83
N PHE A 97 -6.85 10.23 16.73
CA PHE A 97 -5.97 9.08 16.94
C PHE A 97 -6.16 8.44 18.30
N LYS A 98 -7.20 8.81 19.04
CA LYS A 98 -7.55 8.14 20.31
C LYS A 98 -8.15 6.76 20.06
N ASP A 99 -7.87 5.87 21.00
CA ASP A 99 -8.17 4.45 20.92
C ASP A 99 -9.63 4.16 20.55
N ASP A 100 -10.59 4.74 21.28
CA ASP A 100 -12.02 4.52 21.02
C ASP A 100 -12.44 4.92 19.59
N PHE A 101 -11.88 6.02 19.07
CA PHE A 101 -12.23 6.54 17.75
C PHE A 101 -11.59 5.70 16.64
N VAL A 102 -10.31 5.37 16.77
CA VAL A 102 -9.58 4.55 15.81
C VAL A 102 -10.16 3.14 15.73
N LEU A 103 -10.43 2.51 16.88
CA LEU A 103 -11.04 1.17 16.93
C LEU A 103 -12.44 1.17 16.31
N SER A 104 -13.25 2.20 16.56
CA SER A 104 -14.59 2.30 15.96
C SER A 104 -14.52 2.42 14.43
N GLN A 105 -13.63 3.27 13.90
CA GLN A 105 -13.46 3.40 12.45
C GLN A 105 -12.93 2.11 11.80
N ALA A 106 -11.97 1.44 12.44
CA ALA A 106 -11.46 0.16 11.97
C ALA A 106 -12.57 -0.91 11.93
N GLU A 107 -13.42 -0.95 12.95
CA GLU A 107 -14.57 -1.86 13.01
C GLU A 107 -15.58 -1.58 11.89
N GLU A 108 -15.86 -0.30 11.59
CA GLU A 108 -16.73 0.08 10.48
C GLU A 108 -16.19 -0.32 9.11
N LEU A 109 -14.89 -0.13 8.87
CA LEU A 109 -14.23 -0.56 7.63
C LEU A 109 -14.34 -2.07 7.42
N LEU A 110 -14.05 -2.86 8.47
CA LEU A 110 -14.19 -4.32 8.41
C LEU A 110 -15.64 -4.72 8.14
N LYS A 111 -16.61 -4.20 8.89
CA LYS A 111 -18.04 -4.50 8.68
C LYS A 111 -18.51 -4.21 7.25
N PHE A 112 -18.00 -3.16 6.64
CA PHE A 112 -18.49 -2.70 5.34
C PHE A 112 -17.79 -3.36 4.14
N PHE A 113 -16.46 -3.53 4.21
CA PHE A 113 -15.65 -3.94 3.05
C PHE A 113 -15.17 -5.39 3.11
N ALA A 114 -15.02 -5.96 4.30
CA ALA A 114 -14.56 -7.33 4.47
C ALA A 114 -15.47 -8.02 5.49
N PRO A 115 -16.60 -8.63 5.07
CA PRO A 115 -17.43 -9.43 5.96
C PRO A 115 -16.56 -10.53 6.58
N THR A 116 -16.04 -10.27 7.77
CA THR A 116 -15.04 -11.12 8.40
C THR A 116 -15.70 -12.42 8.83
N GLU A 117 -14.98 -13.54 8.78
CA GLU A 117 -15.39 -14.78 9.47
C GLU A 117 -15.53 -14.58 11.00
N HIS A 118 -15.08 -13.42 11.51
CA HIS A 118 -15.15 -12.94 12.88
C HIS A 118 -16.42 -12.12 13.19
N GLU A 119 -17.53 -12.35 12.49
CA GLU A 119 -18.80 -11.69 12.77
C GLU A 119 -19.20 -11.86 14.26
N GLY A 120 -19.20 -10.77 15.03
CA GLY A 120 -19.40 -10.79 16.50
C GLY A 120 -18.14 -10.90 17.37
N GLN A 121 -16.94 -10.96 16.77
CA GLN A 121 -15.63 -11.00 17.44
C GLN A 121 -14.65 -9.92 16.93
N LEU A 122 -15.15 -8.85 16.32
CA LEU A 122 -14.30 -7.76 15.78
C LEU A 122 -13.51 -7.03 16.87
N ALA A 123 -14.08 -6.79 18.04
CA ALA A 123 -13.38 -6.14 19.15
C ALA A 123 -12.12 -6.91 19.61
N PRO A 124 -12.19 -8.22 19.97
CA PRO A 124 -10.99 -8.98 20.33
C PRO A 124 -9.99 -9.12 19.16
N TYR A 125 -10.48 -9.23 17.92
CA TYR A 125 -9.62 -9.26 16.72
C TYR A 125 -8.80 -7.97 16.56
N LEU A 126 -9.45 -6.81 16.63
CA LEU A 126 -8.79 -5.51 16.51
C LEU A 126 -7.82 -5.26 17.68
N GLN A 127 -8.15 -5.73 18.89
CA GLN A 127 -7.24 -5.65 20.04
C GLN A 127 -5.97 -6.48 19.83
N GLU A 128 -6.10 -7.71 19.31
CA GLU A 128 -4.95 -8.57 19.01
C GLU A 128 -4.02 -7.90 17.97
N ARG A 129 -4.60 -7.42 16.86
CA ARG A 129 -3.84 -6.71 15.82
C ARG A 129 -3.18 -5.44 16.36
N SER A 130 -3.93 -4.64 17.12
CA SER A 130 -3.41 -3.41 17.74
C SER A 130 -2.21 -3.67 18.64
N ALA A 131 -2.24 -4.75 19.45
CA ALA A 131 -1.12 -5.11 20.31
C ALA A 131 0.15 -5.48 19.51
N LYS A 132 0.00 -6.18 18.38
CA LYS A 132 1.12 -6.47 17.48
C LYS A 132 1.66 -5.21 16.81
N ILE A 133 0.76 -4.35 16.31
CA ILE A 133 1.10 -3.08 15.68
C ILE A 133 1.87 -2.17 16.64
N GLU A 134 1.49 -2.08 17.91
CA GLU A 134 2.24 -1.30 18.92
C GLU A 134 3.72 -1.68 18.94
N HIS A 135 4.01 -2.99 18.92
CA HIS A 135 5.37 -3.50 18.89
C HIS A 135 6.11 -3.12 17.61
N TYR A 136 5.46 -3.27 16.45
CA TYR A 136 6.07 -2.94 15.16
C TYR A 136 6.28 -1.44 14.95
N VAL A 137 5.38 -0.60 15.45
CA VAL A 137 5.55 0.86 15.44
C VAL A 137 6.77 1.26 16.27
N LYS A 138 6.99 0.67 17.45
CA LYS A 138 8.20 0.93 18.24
C LYS A 138 9.48 0.55 17.49
N ILE A 139 9.50 -0.64 16.87
CA ILE A 139 10.63 -1.08 16.03
C ILE A 139 10.89 -0.09 14.89
N ALA A 140 9.84 0.36 14.20
CA ALA A 140 9.95 1.31 13.09
C ALA A 140 10.41 2.70 13.56
N ALA A 141 9.91 3.17 14.71
CA ALA A 141 10.25 4.47 15.29
C ALA A 141 11.72 4.54 15.76
N ASP A 142 12.26 3.43 16.28
CA ASP A 142 13.65 3.34 16.75
C ASP A 142 14.65 3.04 15.61
N SER A 143 14.17 2.70 14.41
CA SER A 143 15.02 2.42 13.26
C SER A 143 15.52 3.74 12.61
N PRO A 144 16.86 3.93 12.50
CA PRO A 144 17.47 5.17 11.96
C PRO A 144 17.35 5.28 10.43
N ASN A 145 17.07 4.16 9.76
CA ASN A 145 16.66 4.09 8.36
C ASN A 145 15.36 3.31 8.31
N PRO A 146 14.46 3.58 7.36
CA PRO A 146 13.33 2.70 7.12
C PRO A 146 13.85 1.29 6.87
N ALA A 147 13.14 0.26 7.35
CA ALA A 147 13.44 -1.10 6.93
C ALA A 147 13.44 -1.15 5.38
N PRO A 148 14.27 -1.98 4.73
CA PRO A 148 14.45 -1.98 3.27
C PRO A 148 13.16 -2.25 2.45
N HIS A 149 12.03 -2.56 3.09
CA HIS A 149 10.72 -2.68 2.46
C HIS A 149 9.89 -1.38 2.43
N ALA A 150 10.30 -0.36 3.19
CA ALA A 150 9.57 0.92 3.31
C ALA A 150 10.17 2.04 2.42
N GLN A 151 11.42 1.89 1.95
CA GLN A 151 12.03 2.80 0.96
C GLN A 151 11.46 2.68 -0.48
N GLN A 152 10.57 1.72 -0.75
CA GLN A 152 9.90 1.63 -2.06
C GLN A 152 8.89 2.77 -2.30
N GLY A 153 8.50 3.50 -1.23
CA GLY A 153 7.51 4.58 -1.25
C GLY A 153 7.81 5.77 -2.16
N ALA A 154 9.10 6.12 -2.31
CA ALA A 154 9.55 7.23 -3.15
C ALA A 154 10.40 6.76 -4.35
N SER A 155 11.03 5.59 -4.25
CA SER A 155 11.86 4.99 -5.31
C SER A 155 11.04 4.54 -6.52
N ASP A 156 9.83 4.05 -6.29
CA ASP A 156 9.07 3.36 -7.34
C ASP A 156 7.98 4.24 -7.98
N ALA A 157 7.80 5.48 -7.51
CA ALA A 157 6.76 6.38 -8.01
C ALA A 157 6.93 6.70 -9.51
N GLU A 158 8.16 6.98 -9.93
CA GLU A 158 8.50 7.26 -11.33
C GLU A 158 8.32 6.02 -12.24
N PRO A 159 8.89 4.84 -11.93
CA PRO A 159 8.69 3.66 -12.77
C PRO A 159 7.25 3.16 -12.80
N VAL A 160 6.47 3.34 -11.71
CA VAL A 160 5.03 3.03 -11.70
C VAL A 160 4.26 4.00 -12.59
N ALA A 161 4.54 5.31 -12.50
CA ALA A 161 3.90 6.32 -13.34
C ALA A 161 4.20 6.08 -14.83
N GLU A 162 5.42 5.67 -15.15
CA GLU A 162 5.83 5.29 -16.51
C GLU A 162 5.09 4.05 -16.99
N ALA A 163 4.98 3.00 -16.16
CA ALA A 163 4.22 1.81 -16.49
C ALA A 163 2.73 2.11 -16.75
N PHE A 164 2.13 2.98 -15.93
CA PHE A 164 0.76 3.47 -16.13
C PHE A 164 0.60 4.19 -17.47
N ALA A 165 1.48 5.15 -17.76
CA ALA A 165 1.43 5.90 -19.01
C ALA A 165 1.62 4.98 -20.22
N THR A 166 2.59 4.06 -20.16
CA THR A 166 2.87 3.09 -21.21
C THR A 166 1.67 2.20 -21.49
N PHE A 167 1.03 1.66 -20.45
CA PHE A 167 -0.17 0.84 -20.60
C PHE A 167 -1.30 1.62 -21.31
N TRP A 168 -1.66 2.81 -20.81
CA TRP A 168 -2.76 3.62 -21.33
C TRP A 168 -2.52 4.23 -22.71
N GLN A 169 -1.25 4.34 -23.13
CA GLN A 169 -0.88 4.80 -24.48
C GLN A 169 -0.71 3.64 -25.47
N SER A 170 -0.57 2.40 -24.99
CA SER A 170 -0.48 1.23 -25.86
C SER A 170 -1.81 1.01 -26.60
N THR A 171 -1.71 0.76 -27.90
CA THR A 171 -2.86 0.39 -28.75
C THR A 171 -2.73 -1.01 -29.33
N ASP A 172 -1.66 -1.74 -28.97
CA ASP A 172 -1.45 -3.14 -29.32
C ASP A 172 -1.92 -4.03 -28.17
N CYS A 173 -2.85 -4.92 -28.47
CA CYS A 173 -3.41 -5.84 -27.50
C CYS A 173 -2.40 -6.84 -26.92
N ASN A 174 -1.42 -7.27 -27.71
CA ASN A 174 -0.37 -8.17 -27.19
C ASN A 174 0.54 -7.42 -26.21
N GLU A 175 0.81 -6.14 -26.48
CA GLU A 175 1.57 -5.28 -25.57
C GLU A 175 0.77 -5.02 -24.29
N MET A 176 -0.50 -4.65 -24.37
CA MET A 176 -1.38 -4.50 -23.20
C MET A 176 -1.47 -5.79 -22.37
N ARG A 177 -1.50 -6.97 -23.02
CA ARG A 177 -1.42 -8.27 -22.34
C ARG A 177 -0.11 -8.45 -21.57
N SER A 178 1.01 -8.00 -22.12
CA SER A 178 2.31 -8.08 -21.45
C SER A 178 2.50 -7.03 -20.35
N LEU A 179 1.71 -5.96 -20.36
CA LEU A 179 1.73 -4.86 -19.39
C LEU A 179 0.68 -5.01 -18.29
N SER A 180 0.01 -6.17 -18.22
CA SER A 180 -1.06 -6.42 -17.27
C SER A 180 -1.07 -7.86 -16.78
N GLN A 181 -1.72 -8.05 -15.63
CA GLN A 181 -2.19 -9.32 -15.12
C GLN A 181 -3.41 -9.81 -15.92
N TRP A 182 -3.19 -10.10 -17.21
CA TRP A 182 -4.26 -10.25 -18.20
C TRP A 182 -5.22 -11.39 -17.89
N ASP A 183 -4.69 -12.56 -17.54
CA ASP A 183 -5.53 -13.73 -17.25
C ASP A 183 -6.40 -13.46 -16.00
N GLU A 184 -5.88 -12.72 -15.01
CA GLU A 184 -6.67 -12.24 -13.87
C GLU A 184 -7.71 -11.18 -14.28
N LEU A 185 -7.39 -10.24 -15.19
CA LEU A 185 -8.36 -9.28 -15.73
C LEU A 185 -9.53 -9.98 -16.43
N VAL A 186 -9.25 -10.98 -17.27
CA VAL A 186 -10.27 -11.77 -17.98
C VAL A 186 -11.18 -12.47 -16.99
N ALA A 187 -10.61 -13.07 -15.94
CA ALA A 187 -11.36 -13.75 -14.89
C ALA A 187 -12.22 -12.78 -14.06
N THR A 188 -11.63 -11.67 -13.59
CA THR A 188 -12.31 -10.66 -12.75
C THR A 188 -13.44 -9.98 -13.50
N LEU A 189 -13.21 -9.59 -14.76
CA LEU A 189 -14.19 -8.91 -15.60
C LEU A 189 -15.22 -9.88 -16.21
N LYS A 190 -15.08 -11.19 -15.97
CA LYS A 190 -15.95 -12.26 -16.50
C LYS A 190 -16.15 -12.13 -18.01
N THR A 191 -15.06 -11.89 -18.71
CA THR A 191 -15.04 -11.67 -20.16
C THR A 191 -14.18 -12.74 -20.85
N SER A 192 -13.93 -12.59 -22.15
CA SER A 192 -12.98 -13.41 -22.90
C SER A 192 -11.79 -12.57 -23.35
N ASP A 193 -10.67 -13.23 -23.67
CA ASP A 193 -9.49 -12.58 -24.25
C ASP A 193 -9.85 -11.64 -25.41
N GLN A 194 -10.67 -12.12 -26.35
CA GLN A 194 -11.04 -11.36 -27.54
C GLN A 194 -11.91 -10.14 -27.22
N GLN A 195 -12.83 -10.28 -26.25
CA GLN A 195 -13.69 -9.18 -25.82
C GLN A 195 -12.90 -8.11 -25.03
N LEU A 196 -12.04 -8.53 -24.11
CA LEU A 196 -11.17 -7.62 -23.36
C LEU A 196 -10.24 -6.85 -24.30
N CYS A 197 -9.59 -7.57 -25.21
CA CYS A 197 -8.72 -7.03 -26.26
C CYS A 197 -9.43 -5.96 -27.11
N THR A 198 -10.61 -6.28 -27.62
CA THR A 198 -11.38 -5.35 -28.45
C THR A 198 -11.75 -4.08 -27.66
N THR A 199 -12.18 -4.26 -26.41
CA THR A 199 -12.61 -3.16 -25.53
C THR A 199 -11.44 -2.23 -25.19
N PHE A 200 -10.31 -2.81 -24.78
CA PHE A 200 -9.13 -2.04 -24.41
C PHE A 200 -8.55 -1.29 -25.61
N VAL A 201 -8.41 -1.94 -26.77
CA VAL A 201 -7.93 -1.28 -27.99
C VAL A 201 -8.83 -0.10 -28.37
N GLN A 202 -10.15 -0.28 -28.33
CA GLN A 202 -11.10 0.81 -28.65
C GLN A 202 -10.98 1.99 -27.67
N MET A 203 -10.82 1.69 -26.38
CA MET A 203 -10.67 2.71 -25.34
C MET A 203 -9.34 3.45 -25.47
N HIS A 204 -8.22 2.73 -25.62
CA HIS A 204 -6.87 3.30 -25.69
C HIS A 204 -6.67 4.15 -26.95
N GLN A 205 -7.33 3.81 -28.07
CA GLN A 205 -7.33 4.65 -29.28
C GLN A 205 -7.95 6.05 -29.09
N GLN A 206 -8.75 6.24 -28.04
CA GLN A 206 -9.29 7.55 -27.68
C GLN A 206 -8.32 8.38 -26.86
N VAL A 207 -7.35 7.76 -26.17
CA VAL A 207 -6.39 8.44 -25.29
C VAL A 207 -5.39 9.23 -26.14
N GLN A 208 -5.26 10.52 -25.85
CA GLN A 208 -4.31 11.44 -26.48
C GLN A 208 -3.15 11.78 -25.55
N GLU A 209 -3.43 11.90 -24.25
CA GLU A 209 -2.44 12.28 -23.25
C GLU A 209 -2.79 11.61 -21.91
N VAL A 210 -1.77 11.32 -21.12
CA VAL A 210 -1.89 10.78 -19.77
C VAL A 210 -1.24 11.76 -18.79
N GLN A 211 -2.00 12.25 -17.82
CA GLN A 211 -1.52 13.16 -16.79
C GLN A 211 -1.61 12.50 -15.41
N VAL A 212 -0.52 11.87 -14.97
CA VAL A 212 -0.42 11.29 -13.61
C VAL A 212 -0.50 12.42 -12.57
N LYS A 213 -1.39 12.27 -11.60
CA LYS A 213 -1.61 13.22 -10.50
C LYS A 213 -1.00 12.76 -9.19
N ASN A 214 -1.11 11.47 -8.90
CA ASN A 214 -0.59 10.88 -7.68
C ASN A 214 -0.17 9.43 -7.91
N VAL A 215 0.88 9.00 -7.21
CA VAL A 215 1.26 7.59 -7.08
C VAL A 215 1.33 7.28 -5.59
N GLN A 216 0.47 6.37 -5.17
CA GLN A 216 0.37 5.92 -3.78
C GLN A 216 0.91 4.50 -3.70
N SER A 217 2.04 4.29 -3.03
CA SER A 217 2.52 2.94 -2.75
C SER A 217 1.54 2.19 -1.85
N LEU A 218 1.26 0.95 -2.23
CA LEU A 218 0.41 -0.01 -1.53
C LEU A 218 1.28 -1.20 -1.05
N PRO A 219 0.79 -2.02 -0.11
CA PRO A 219 1.50 -3.21 0.35
C PRO A 219 1.70 -4.26 -0.75
N GLY A 220 2.64 -5.17 -0.54
CA GLY A 220 2.85 -6.31 -1.43
C GLY A 220 3.49 -5.94 -2.78
N ALA A 221 4.36 -4.91 -2.79
CA ALA A 221 4.96 -4.35 -4.01
C ALA A 221 3.89 -3.91 -5.02
N ARG A 222 2.88 -3.18 -4.53
CA ARG A 222 1.79 -2.61 -5.31
C ARG A 222 1.85 -1.10 -5.25
N ALA A 223 1.22 -0.44 -6.21
CA ALA A 223 1.10 1.01 -6.21
C ALA A 223 -0.18 1.42 -6.94
N ARG A 224 -0.92 2.36 -6.38
CA ARG A 224 -2.11 2.93 -6.98
C ARG A 224 -1.76 4.24 -7.66
N VAL A 225 -2.14 4.36 -8.92
CA VAL A 225 -1.92 5.55 -9.73
C VAL A 225 -3.24 6.24 -9.94
N THR A 226 -3.29 7.54 -9.63
CA THR A 226 -4.41 8.42 -9.98
C THR A 226 -3.96 9.34 -11.11
N ALA A 227 -4.70 9.36 -12.22
CA ALA A 227 -4.36 10.13 -13.40
C ALA A 227 -5.59 10.72 -14.08
N THR A 228 -5.37 11.75 -14.88
CA THR A 228 -6.36 12.24 -15.84
C THR A 228 -5.96 11.79 -17.24
N LEU A 229 -6.82 11.03 -17.90
CA LEU A 229 -6.68 10.64 -19.30
C LEU A 229 -7.37 11.70 -20.17
N ILE A 230 -6.61 12.36 -21.05
CA ILE A 230 -7.17 13.27 -22.05
C ILE A 230 -7.57 12.42 -23.25
N LEU A 231 -8.87 12.36 -23.52
CA LEU A 231 -9.44 11.68 -24.67
C LEU A 231 -9.78 12.70 -25.77
N ARG A 232 -10.00 12.22 -27.00
CA ARG A 232 -10.29 13.09 -28.17
C ARG A 232 -11.40 14.14 -27.99
N GLN A 233 -12.37 13.88 -27.11
CA GLN A 233 -13.54 14.75 -26.92
C GLN A 233 -13.80 15.12 -25.45
N GLN A 234 -13.07 14.53 -24.50
CA GLN A 234 -13.32 14.71 -23.06
C GLN A 234 -12.09 14.29 -22.24
N SER A 235 -12.08 14.57 -20.94
CA SER A 235 -11.11 14.02 -20.00
C SER A 235 -11.79 13.01 -19.07
N MET A 236 -11.09 11.94 -18.70
CA MET A 236 -11.54 10.94 -17.74
C MET A 236 -10.59 10.90 -16.54
N GLN A 237 -11.12 10.90 -15.32
CA GLN A 237 -10.33 10.56 -14.14
C GLN A 237 -10.21 9.04 -14.07
N GLN A 238 -8.98 8.55 -13.92
CA GLN A 238 -8.66 7.14 -13.89
C GLN A 238 -7.84 6.83 -12.63
N GLN A 239 -8.15 5.70 -12.03
CA GLN A 239 -7.40 5.17 -10.91
C GLN A 239 -7.18 3.67 -11.12
N ASP A 240 -5.92 3.26 -11.21
CA ASP A 240 -5.54 1.87 -11.42
C ASP A 240 -4.47 1.44 -10.42
N THR A 241 -4.50 0.16 -10.03
CA THR A 241 -3.44 -0.45 -9.22
C THR A 241 -2.46 -1.18 -10.13
N PHE A 242 -1.17 -0.99 -9.88
CA PHE A 242 -0.06 -1.70 -10.49
C PHE A 242 0.62 -2.60 -9.47
N VAL A 243 1.14 -3.73 -9.91
CA VAL A 243 1.87 -4.70 -9.08
C VAL A 243 3.22 -5.01 -9.72
N LEU A 244 4.26 -5.11 -8.90
CA LEU A 244 5.61 -5.46 -9.34
C LEU A 244 5.73 -6.99 -9.46
N VAL A 245 5.80 -7.49 -10.69
CA VAL A 245 5.97 -8.92 -11.00
C VAL A 245 7.26 -9.10 -11.76
N ASN A 246 8.19 -9.90 -11.23
CA ASN A 246 9.50 -10.17 -11.85
C ASN A 246 10.29 -8.90 -12.24
N GLY A 247 10.16 -7.83 -11.44
CA GLY A 247 10.85 -6.55 -11.69
C GLY A 247 10.14 -5.63 -12.69
N GLN A 248 8.93 -5.98 -13.14
CA GLN A 248 8.12 -5.15 -14.04
C GLN A 248 6.80 -4.77 -13.38
N TRP A 249 6.43 -3.49 -13.46
CA TRP A 249 5.13 -3.00 -13.00
C TRP A 249 4.05 -3.33 -14.04
N LEU A 250 3.03 -4.07 -13.62
CA LEU A 250 1.92 -4.51 -14.46
C LEU A 250 0.60 -3.98 -13.90
N LEU A 251 -0.34 -3.63 -14.78
CA LEU A 251 -1.72 -3.34 -14.38
C LEU A 251 -2.27 -4.57 -13.65
N ALA A 252 -2.74 -4.38 -12.41
CA ALA A 252 -3.26 -5.47 -11.60
C ALA A 252 -4.62 -5.94 -12.14
N GLY A 253 -4.83 -7.25 -12.18
CA GLY A 253 -6.08 -7.86 -12.64
C GLY A 253 -7.21 -7.85 -11.61
N ARG A 254 -6.89 -7.36 -10.42
CA ARG A 254 -7.84 -7.00 -9.37
C ARG A 254 -7.68 -5.50 -9.11
N ASN A 255 -8.75 -4.74 -9.34
CA ASN A 255 -8.86 -3.34 -8.91
C ASN A 255 -9.02 -3.32 -7.39
N ASN A 256 -7.88 -3.49 -6.75
CA ASN A 256 -7.68 -3.71 -5.33
C ASN A 256 -6.65 -2.69 -4.89
#